data_AF-A0A7D9J856-F1
#
_entry.id   AF-A0A7D9J856-F1
#
_cell.length_a   1.000
_cell.length_b   1.000
_cell.length_c   1.000
_cell.angle_alpha   90.00
_cell.angle_beta   90.00
_cell.angle_gamma   90.00
#
_symmetry.space_group_name_H-M   'P 1'
#
loop_
_entity.id
_entity.type
_entity.pdbx_description
1 polymer ?
#
loop_
_entity_poly.entity_id
_entity_poly.type
_entity_poly.pdbx_seq_one_letter_code
_entity_poly.pdbx_strand_id
1 'polypeptide(L)'
;NSECSNTIGSFSCICNHGFTGNGVTCDDIDECSLSIDNCRHQSRSCINIDGSFLCSCGSGYSWNGTACEGISVRLQGPSSDTGTGRVEVFYGGQWGTICDDYWDRDNAAVVCRQLGYLNAVRALRGYNVPDGSGKIWLRDVHCNGNEQNLTSCLHGRWGSHNCGHDDDAGVVCSSTDVDECSRALHNCGSKSQCINTIGSFSCRCNHGYIGNGVTCTDIDECSLSIDNCPQNSSCINTYGSFSCSCDSGYSWNRTICEAISLRLQGPSSERGKGRVEVFYRGQWGTICDDGWDIKDAAVVCRQLGYLNAFAALGGSSVPDGSGKIWLDDVECNGSELNVSKCVHN
;
A
#
# COMPACT_ATOMS: atom_id res chain seq x y z
N ASN A 1 -1.12 -45.14 21.77
CA ASN A 1 -2.03 -44.35 22.63
C ASN A 1 -2.67 -45.19 23.74
N SER A 2 -2.08 -46.34 24.09
CA SER A 2 -2.49 -47.15 25.25
C SER A 2 -1.31 -47.92 25.83
N GLU A 3 -1.43 -48.27 27.11
CA GLU A 3 -0.55 -49.18 27.83
C GLU A 3 -1.31 -50.48 28.16
N CYS A 4 -0.68 -51.63 27.90
CA CYS A 4 -1.29 -52.94 28.10
C CYS A 4 -0.48 -53.81 29.06
N SER A 5 -1.17 -54.52 29.94
CA SER A 5 -0.59 -55.53 30.84
C SER A 5 -1.22 -56.90 30.59
N ASN A 6 -0.39 -57.94 30.65
CA ASN A 6 -0.83 -59.31 30.40
C ASN A 6 -1.55 -59.86 31.64
N THR A 7 -2.69 -60.52 31.44
CA THR A 7 -3.45 -61.17 32.52
C THR A 7 -3.55 -62.67 32.25
N ILE A 8 -3.92 -63.46 33.26
CA ILE A 8 -3.98 -64.92 33.08
C ILE A 8 -5.16 -65.24 32.14
N GLY A 9 -4.83 -65.63 30.90
CA GLY A 9 -5.80 -65.99 29.86
C GLY A 9 -6.30 -64.83 28.99
N SER A 10 -5.80 -63.60 29.18
CA SER A 10 -6.19 -62.42 28.40
C SER A 10 -5.14 -61.29 28.54
N PHE A 11 -5.44 -60.08 28.07
CA PHE A 11 -4.66 -58.87 28.33
C PHE A 11 -5.60 -57.71 28.66
N SER A 12 -5.13 -56.74 29.45
CA SER A 12 -5.88 -55.55 29.84
C SER A 12 -5.12 -54.31 29.36
N CYS A 13 -5.80 -53.42 28.64
CA CYS A 13 -5.22 -52.18 28.15
C CYS A 13 -5.95 -50.96 28.70
N ILE A 14 -5.23 -49.85 28.88
CA ILE A 14 -5.78 -48.56 29.29
C ILE A 14 -5.25 -47.50 28.32
N CYS A 15 -6.11 -46.58 27.87
CA CYS A 15 -5.69 -45.48 27.01
C CYS A 15 -4.74 -44.54 27.76
N ASN A 16 -3.73 -44.01 27.05
CA ASN A 16 -2.81 -43.03 27.59
C ASN A 16 -3.56 -41.72 27.91
N HIS A 17 -2.99 -40.89 28.79
CA HIS A 17 -3.54 -39.57 29.06
C HIS A 17 -3.71 -38.77 27.76
N GLY A 18 -4.85 -38.08 27.61
CA GLY A 18 -5.24 -37.40 26.35
C GLY A 18 -6.04 -38.26 25.39
N PHE A 19 -6.31 -39.53 25.71
CA PHE A 19 -7.07 -40.44 24.84
C PHE A 19 -8.22 -41.13 25.59
N THR A 20 -9.32 -41.40 24.88
CA THR A 20 -10.50 -42.09 25.41
C THR A 20 -10.80 -43.34 24.59
N GLY A 21 -11.45 -44.33 25.19
CA GLY A 21 -11.82 -45.57 24.51
C GLY A 21 -11.76 -46.81 25.41
N ASN A 22 -11.69 -47.99 24.79
CA ASN A 22 -11.74 -49.28 25.49
C ASN A 22 -10.34 -49.85 25.82
N GLY A 23 -9.28 -49.05 25.67
CA GLY A 23 -7.88 -49.45 25.89
C GLY A 23 -7.24 -50.15 24.70
N VAL A 24 -8.00 -50.81 23.84
CA VAL A 24 -7.51 -51.43 22.59
C VAL A 24 -7.64 -50.45 21.42
N THR A 25 -8.76 -49.74 21.35
CA THR A 25 -9.00 -48.60 20.47
C THR A 25 -9.08 -47.35 21.32
N CYS A 26 -8.18 -46.41 21.06
CA CYS A 26 -8.06 -45.15 21.80
C CYS A 26 -8.10 -44.01 20.81
N ASP A 27 -9.15 -43.20 20.92
CA ASP A 27 -9.37 -42.00 20.13
C ASP A 27 -8.88 -40.79 20.92
N ASP A 28 -8.38 -39.81 20.19
CA ASP A 28 -7.93 -38.54 20.75
C ASP A 28 -9.08 -37.80 21.44
N ILE A 29 -8.83 -37.23 22.62
CA ILE A 29 -9.80 -36.39 23.31
C ILE A 29 -9.63 -34.98 22.79
N ASP A 30 -10.61 -34.48 22.04
CA ASP A 30 -10.59 -33.08 21.62
C ASP A 30 -10.91 -32.14 22.80
N GLU A 31 -9.87 -31.72 23.52
CA GLU A 31 -10.04 -30.87 24.71
C GLU A 31 -10.62 -29.49 24.37
N CYS A 32 -10.35 -28.99 23.15
CA CYS A 32 -10.86 -27.72 22.66
C CYS A 32 -12.37 -27.76 22.41
N SER A 33 -12.86 -28.81 21.75
CA SER A 33 -14.30 -29.00 21.50
C SER A 33 -15.07 -29.28 22.79
N LEU A 34 -14.43 -29.92 23.76
CA LEU A 34 -15.01 -30.24 25.06
C LEU A 34 -14.88 -29.10 26.09
N SER A 35 -14.18 -28.02 25.76
CA SER A 35 -13.90 -26.90 26.67
C SER A 35 -13.29 -27.35 28.00
N ILE A 36 -12.51 -28.43 27.97
CA ILE A 36 -11.70 -28.92 29.10
C ILE A 36 -10.24 -28.53 28.96
N ASP A 37 -9.90 -27.78 27.91
CA ASP A 37 -8.64 -27.10 27.76
C ASP A 37 -8.45 -26.05 28.87
N ASN A 38 -7.20 -25.70 29.15
CA ASN A 38 -6.87 -24.68 30.14
C ASN A 38 -6.48 -23.33 29.51
N CYS A 39 -6.87 -23.08 28.26
CA CYS A 39 -6.55 -21.85 27.55
C CYS A 39 -7.40 -20.69 28.10
N ARG A 40 -6.92 -20.00 29.14
CA ARG A 40 -7.63 -18.87 29.77
C ARG A 40 -7.85 -17.71 28.78
N HIS A 41 -8.93 -16.95 29.02
CA HIS A 41 -9.57 -15.84 28.27
C HIS A 41 -8.69 -14.71 27.66
N GLN A 42 -7.36 -14.82 27.63
CA GLN A 42 -6.43 -13.95 26.90
C GLN A 42 -5.67 -14.70 25.78
N SER A 43 -5.83 -16.03 25.71
CA SER A 43 -5.34 -16.92 24.65
C SER A 43 -6.44 -17.07 23.63
N ARG A 44 -6.19 -16.68 22.37
CA ARG A 44 -7.28 -16.47 21.41
C ARG A 44 -7.71 -17.72 20.66
N SER A 45 -6.99 -18.85 20.75
CA SER A 45 -7.44 -20.11 20.15
C SER A 45 -6.76 -21.33 20.78
N CYS A 46 -7.57 -22.33 21.13
CA CYS A 46 -7.15 -23.70 21.40
C CYS A 46 -7.02 -24.46 20.06
N ILE A 47 -5.97 -25.27 19.92
CA ILE A 47 -5.73 -26.13 18.76
C ILE A 47 -5.59 -27.56 19.27
N ASN A 48 -6.49 -28.45 18.86
CA ASN A 48 -6.42 -29.86 19.23
C ASN A 48 -5.27 -30.56 18.49
N ILE A 49 -4.49 -31.38 19.21
CA ILE A 49 -3.38 -32.16 18.67
C ILE A 49 -3.45 -33.60 19.21
N ASP A 50 -2.89 -34.58 18.51
CA ASP A 50 -2.97 -35.99 18.97
C ASP A 50 -2.39 -36.15 20.38
N GLY A 51 -3.25 -36.48 21.34
CA GLY A 51 -2.97 -36.69 22.75
C GLY A 51 -2.93 -35.44 23.63
N SER A 52 -3.25 -34.24 23.10
CA SER A 52 -3.28 -33.00 23.87
C SER A 52 -3.90 -31.81 23.11
N PHE A 53 -3.72 -30.61 23.63
CA PHE A 53 -4.09 -29.36 22.96
C PHE A 53 -2.97 -28.33 23.09
N LEU A 54 -2.89 -27.41 22.12
CA LEU A 54 -1.99 -26.26 22.15
C LEU A 54 -2.81 -24.97 22.32
N CYS A 55 -2.46 -24.18 23.35
CA CYS A 55 -2.97 -22.81 23.46
C CYS A 55 -2.15 -21.88 22.57
N SER A 56 -2.83 -21.21 21.64
CA SER A 56 -2.23 -20.15 20.82
C SER A 56 -2.56 -18.77 21.39
N CYS A 57 -1.54 -17.93 21.46
CA CYS A 57 -1.66 -16.54 21.88
C CYS A 57 -1.78 -15.61 20.68
N GLY A 58 -2.39 -14.44 20.88
CA GLY A 58 -2.37 -13.38 19.87
C GLY A 58 -0.95 -12.90 19.59
N SER A 59 -0.75 -12.19 18.47
CA SER A 59 0.56 -11.62 18.12
C SER A 59 1.13 -10.76 19.26
N GLY A 60 2.41 -10.97 19.58
CA GLY A 60 3.11 -10.31 20.70
C GLY A 60 2.99 -11.02 22.06
N TYR A 61 2.30 -12.17 22.14
CA TYR A 61 2.16 -12.95 23.36
C TYR A 61 2.62 -14.40 23.14
N SER A 62 3.15 -15.03 24.18
CA SER A 62 3.55 -16.45 24.17
C SER A 62 2.93 -17.21 25.33
N TRP A 63 2.60 -18.48 25.09
CA TRP A 63 2.04 -19.35 26.12
C TRP A 63 3.17 -19.83 27.03
N ASN A 64 3.07 -19.56 28.33
CA ASN A 64 4.05 -19.99 29.31
C ASN A 64 3.67 -21.30 30.04
N GLY A 65 2.58 -21.96 29.63
CA GLY A 65 2.01 -23.12 30.31
C GLY A 65 0.78 -22.82 31.18
N THR A 66 0.53 -21.56 31.54
CA THR A 66 -0.61 -21.14 32.38
C THR A 66 -1.35 -19.90 31.90
N ALA A 67 -0.67 -18.99 31.20
CA ALA A 67 -1.24 -17.76 30.63
C ALA A 67 -0.48 -17.33 29.36
N CYS A 68 -1.13 -16.47 28.56
CA CYS A 68 -0.45 -15.72 27.52
C CYS A 68 0.28 -14.53 28.13
N GLU A 69 1.61 -14.58 28.14
CA GLU A 69 2.45 -13.48 28.60
C GLU A 69 3.05 -12.73 27.42
N GLY A 70 3.19 -11.41 27.58
CA GLY A 70 3.81 -10.58 26.55
C GLY A 70 5.25 -11.02 26.28
N ILE A 71 5.61 -11.09 25.00
CA ILE A 71 6.96 -11.45 24.59
C ILE A 71 7.90 -10.35 25.06
N SER A 72 8.75 -10.70 26.01
CA SER A 72 9.62 -9.76 26.71
C SER A 72 11.04 -9.88 26.18
N VAL A 73 11.76 -8.77 26.17
CA VAL A 73 13.15 -8.69 25.75
C VAL A 73 14.00 -8.19 26.92
N ARG A 74 15.24 -8.68 27.04
CA ARG A 74 16.22 -8.18 28.02
C ARG A 74 17.61 -8.13 27.41
N LEU A 75 18.50 -7.36 28.06
CA LEU A 75 19.92 -7.37 27.77
C LEU A 75 20.69 -8.19 28.81
N GLN A 76 21.69 -8.94 28.35
CA GLN A 76 22.63 -9.65 29.20
C GLN A 76 24.08 -9.25 28.89
N GLY A 77 24.92 -9.23 29.93
CA GLY A 77 26.34 -8.90 29.83
C GLY A 77 26.77 -7.81 30.82
N PRO A 78 28.08 -7.49 30.87
CA PRO A 78 28.64 -6.59 31.90
C PRO A 78 28.12 -5.15 31.85
N SER A 79 27.51 -4.74 30.74
CA SER A 79 27.06 -3.37 30.49
C SER A 79 25.55 -3.28 30.24
N SER A 80 24.79 -4.32 30.62
CA SER A 80 23.34 -4.40 30.40
C SER A 80 22.60 -3.23 31.04
N ASP A 81 23.04 -2.80 32.23
CA ASP A 81 22.44 -1.68 32.99
C ASP A 81 22.63 -0.32 32.30
N THR A 82 23.59 -0.23 31.37
CA THR A 82 23.85 0.96 30.57
C THR A 82 23.31 0.84 29.14
N GLY A 83 22.50 -0.18 28.87
CA GLY A 83 21.86 -0.38 27.56
C GLY A 83 22.74 -1.09 26.54
N THR A 84 23.79 -1.80 26.95
CA THR A 84 24.63 -2.58 26.05
C THR A 84 24.66 -4.05 26.44
N GLY A 85 24.37 -4.95 25.52
CA GLY A 85 24.46 -6.38 25.80
C GLY A 85 23.90 -7.27 24.70
N ARG A 86 24.00 -8.57 24.93
CA ARG A 86 23.34 -9.61 24.14
C ARG A 86 21.83 -9.50 24.33
N VAL A 87 21.08 -9.63 23.26
CA VAL A 87 19.62 -9.59 23.30
C VAL A 87 19.08 -10.99 23.56
N GLU A 88 18.20 -11.09 24.54
CA GLU A 88 17.45 -12.31 24.82
C GLU A 88 15.95 -12.03 24.79
N VAL A 89 15.18 -12.99 24.28
CA VAL A 89 13.73 -12.95 24.18
C VAL A 89 13.12 -14.06 25.03
N PHE A 90 12.04 -13.74 25.75
CA PHE A 90 11.28 -14.70 26.53
C PHE A 90 10.11 -15.24 25.70
N TYR A 91 10.18 -16.52 25.35
CA TYR A 91 9.19 -17.20 24.54
C TYR A 91 8.98 -18.63 25.03
N GLY A 92 7.73 -19.07 25.12
CA GLY A 92 7.41 -20.45 25.53
C GLY A 92 7.87 -20.78 26.96
N GLY A 93 7.86 -19.79 27.86
CA GLY A 93 8.30 -19.94 29.25
C GLY A 93 9.82 -20.00 29.46
N GLN A 94 10.63 -19.77 28.42
CA GLN A 94 12.09 -19.82 28.52
C GLN A 94 12.76 -18.63 27.82
N TRP A 95 13.86 -18.17 28.40
CA TRP A 95 14.75 -17.19 27.75
C TRP A 95 15.59 -17.89 26.68
N GLY A 96 15.79 -17.19 25.56
CA GLY A 96 16.69 -17.62 24.51
C GLY A 96 17.24 -16.44 23.72
N THR A 97 18.28 -16.69 22.94
CA THR A 97 19.01 -15.68 22.18
C THR A 97 18.43 -15.50 20.78
N ILE A 98 19.02 -14.58 20.02
CA ILE A 98 18.64 -14.26 18.65
C ILE A 98 19.90 -14.38 17.79
N CYS A 99 19.79 -15.03 16.64
CA CYS A 99 20.88 -15.13 15.68
C CYS A 99 21.14 -13.79 14.98
N ASP A 100 22.41 -13.49 14.70
CA ASP A 100 22.86 -12.23 14.12
C ASP A 100 22.77 -12.16 12.58
N ASP A 101 22.26 -13.22 11.94
CA ASP A 101 21.86 -13.25 10.53
C ASP A 101 20.94 -12.07 10.22
N TYR A 102 21.40 -11.19 9.32
CA TYR A 102 20.73 -9.92 8.93
C TYR A 102 20.55 -8.89 10.06
N TRP A 103 21.21 -9.07 11.20
CA TRP A 103 21.05 -8.20 12.36
C TRP A 103 21.64 -6.80 12.14
N ASP A 104 20.78 -5.81 11.96
CA ASP A 104 21.16 -4.45 11.60
C ASP A 104 20.72 -3.40 12.63
N ARG A 105 21.02 -2.13 12.34
CA ARG A 105 20.64 -1.02 13.23
C ARG A 105 19.12 -0.90 13.39
N ASP A 106 18.34 -1.24 12.38
CA ASP A 106 16.87 -1.13 12.45
C ASP A 106 16.30 -2.20 13.39
N ASN A 107 16.87 -3.41 13.40
CA ASN A 107 16.56 -4.43 14.39
C ASN A 107 16.92 -3.95 15.81
N ALA A 108 18.13 -3.40 15.96
CA ALA A 108 18.60 -2.86 17.23
C ALA A 108 17.71 -1.71 17.74
N ALA A 109 17.23 -0.85 16.84
CA ALA A 109 16.34 0.27 17.19
C ALA A 109 15.03 -0.22 17.79
N VAL A 110 14.42 -1.27 17.21
CA VAL A 110 13.21 -1.89 17.75
C VAL A 110 13.46 -2.48 19.13
N VAL A 111 14.55 -3.21 19.33
CA VAL A 111 14.92 -3.77 20.64
C VAL A 111 15.14 -2.68 21.68
N CYS A 112 15.94 -1.66 21.36
CA CYS A 112 16.23 -0.56 22.27
C CYS A 112 14.96 0.18 22.67
N ARG A 113 14.06 0.45 21.72
CA ARG A 113 12.76 1.07 21.98
C ARG A 113 11.88 0.18 22.87
N GLN A 114 11.81 -1.12 22.59
CA GLN A 114 11.04 -2.07 23.41
C GLN A 114 11.55 -2.12 24.86
N LEU A 115 12.84 -1.88 25.08
CA LEU A 115 13.49 -1.78 26.40
C LEU A 115 13.36 -0.38 27.05
N GLY A 116 12.74 0.59 26.37
CA GLY A 116 12.53 1.95 26.88
C GLY A 116 13.65 2.96 26.58
N TYR A 117 14.61 2.61 25.73
CA TYR A 117 15.61 3.55 25.22
C TYR A 117 15.06 4.32 24.01
N LEU A 118 15.67 5.48 23.72
CA LEU A 118 15.22 6.35 22.63
C LEU A 118 15.94 6.09 21.31
N ASN A 119 17.08 5.41 21.31
CA ASN A 119 17.79 5.14 20.07
C ASN A 119 18.68 3.91 20.18
N ALA A 120 18.97 3.27 19.06
CA ALA A 120 20.07 2.34 18.91
C ALA A 120 21.28 3.05 18.28
N VAL A 121 22.41 3.01 18.99
CA VAL A 121 23.69 3.49 18.48
C VAL A 121 24.19 2.55 17.37
N ARG A 122 24.11 1.23 17.61
CA ARG A 122 24.44 0.19 16.62
C ARG A 122 23.93 -1.18 17.05
N ALA A 123 23.79 -2.07 16.08
CA ALA A 123 23.71 -3.51 16.29
C ALA A 123 25.09 -4.09 16.63
N LEU A 124 25.11 -5.10 17.51
CA LEU A 124 26.27 -5.95 17.79
C LEU A 124 25.97 -7.35 17.23
N ARG A 125 27.01 -8.01 16.75
CA ARG A 125 26.97 -9.32 16.10
C ARG A 125 27.98 -10.25 16.78
N GLY A 126 27.67 -11.54 16.88
CA GLY A 126 28.50 -12.58 17.48
C GLY A 126 29.45 -12.14 18.60
N TYR A 127 30.76 -12.37 18.38
CA TYR A 127 31.88 -12.10 19.30
C TYR A 127 31.95 -10.69 19.93
N ASN A 128 31.12 -9.73 19.49
CA ASN A 128 30.98 -8.42 20.13
C ASN A 128 30.15 -8.44 21.42
N VAL A 129 29.45 -9.54 21.69
CA VAL A 129 28.76 -9.80 22.95
C VAL A 129 29.20 -11.14 23.53
N PRO A 130 29.06 -11.36 24.84
CA PRO A 130 29.31 -12.67 25.42
C PRO A 130 28.37 -13.70 24.78
N ASP A 131 28.85 -14.91 24.56
CA ASP A 131 28.03 -16.02 24.08
C ASP A 131 26.89 -16.30 25.07
N GLY A 132 25.73 -16.63 24.54
CA GLY A 132 24.60 -17.12 25.29
C GLY A 132 24.66 -18.62 25.55
N SER A 133 23.53 -19.16 25.97
CA SER A 133 23.35 -20.58 26.19
C SER A 133 21.88 -20.96 26.05
N GLY A 134 21.61 -22.22 25.72
CA GLY A 134 20.25 -22.74 25.69
C GLY A 134 19.59 -22.62 24.32
N LYS A 135 18.40 -22.02 24.27
CA LYS A 135 17.62 -21.91 23.03
C LYS A 135 17.99 -20.65 22.26
N ILE A 136 18.05 -20.75 20.93
CA ILE A 136 18.06 -19.61 20.03
C ILE A 136 16.67 -19.52 19.43
N TRP A 137 15.95 -18.44 19.72
CA TRP A 137 14.53 -18.33 19.41
C TRP A 137 14.25 -17.75 18.03
N LEU A 138 15.07 -16.80 17.57
CA LEU A 138 14.83 -16.06 16.35
C LEU A 138 16.08 -16.04 15.46
N ARG A 139 15.83 -15.92 14.16
CA ARG A 139 16.80 -15.70 13.08
C ARG A 139 16.18 -14.81 12.01
N ASP A 140 17.02 -14.30 11.11
CA ASP A 140 16.61 -13.52 9.93
C ASP A 140 15.64 -12.38 10.29
N VAL A 141 15.91 -11.70 11.39
CA VAL A 141 15.06 -10.60 11.85
C VAL A 141 15.25 -9.42 10.89
N HIS A 142 14.14 -8.93 10.35
CA HIS A 142 14.08 -7.81 9.41
C HIS A 142 13.02 -6.84 9.88
N CYS A 143 13.46 -5.89 10.70
CA CYS A 143 12.68 -4.73 11.09
C CYS A 143 12.88 -3.58 10.09
N ASN A 144 11.86 -2.73 9.96
CA ASN A 144 11.94 -1.44 9.29
C ASN A 144 12.43 -0.32 10.23
N GLY A 145 12.55 -0.61 11.53
CA GLY A 145 13.09 0.31 12.55
C GLY A 145 12.01 1.06 13.34
N ASN A 146 10.73 0.98 12.93
CA ASN A 146 9.60 1.70 13.54
C ASN A 146 8.59 0.78 14.23
N GLU A 147 8.84 -0.54 14.26
CA GLU A 147 8.00 -1.53 14.92
C GLU A 147 7.98 -1.36 16.44
N GLN A 148 6.83 -1.53 17.08
CA GLN A 148 6.74 -1.38 18.55
C GLN A 148 7.46 -2.49 19.31
N ASN A 149 7.48 -3.70 18.75
CA ASN A 149 8.10 -4.88 19.37
C ASN A 149 8.81 -5.72 18.31
N LEU A 150 9.82 -6.50 18.73
CA LEU A 150 10.60 -7.35 17.85
C LEU A 150 9.75 -8.38 17.09
N THR A 151 8.66 -8.85 17.68
CA THR A 151 7.74 -9.83 17.07
C THR A 151 6.83 -9.25 15.99
N SER A 152 6.83 -7.92 15.82
CA SER A 152 6.14 -7.26 14.72
C SER A 152 7.04 -7.12 13.48
N CYS A 153 8.34 -7.39 13.62
CA CYS A 153 9.25 -7.46 12.50
C CYS A 153 9.04 -8.77 11.72
N LEU A 154 9.48 -8.79 10.47
CA LEU A 154 9.60 -10.05 9.75
C LEU A 154 10.72 -10.86 10.40
N HIS A 155 10.47 -12.14 10.70
CA HIS A 155 11.46 -13.02 11.30
C HIS A 155 11.19 -14.47 10.94
N GLY A 156 12.21 -15.32 11.10
CA GLY A 156 12.08 -16.77 10.95
C GLY A 156 11.09 -17.41 11.94
N ARG A 157 10.76 -18.68 11.73
CA ARG A 157 9.92 -19.44 12.69
C ARG A 157 10.65 -19.60 14.02
N TRP A 158 9.91 -19.49 15.13
CA TRP A 158 10.44 -19.65 16.48
C TRP A 158 11.20 -20.97 16.65
N GLY A 159 12.44 -20.88 17.14
CA GLY A 159 13.31 -22.04 17.40
C GLY A 159 13.81 -22.76 16.16
N SER A 160 13.58 -22.22 14.95
CA SER A 160 14.05 -22.80 13.68
C SER A 160 15.28 -22.02 13.19
N HIS A 161 16.47 -22.56 13.41
CA HIS A 161 17.75 -21.93 13.04
C HIS A 161 18.84 -22.97 12.78
N ASN A 162 19.92 -22.52 12.13
CA ASN A 162 21.18 -23.27 11.99
C ASN A 162 22.37 -22.54 12.64
N CYS A 163 22.11 -21.49 13.43
CA CYS A 163 23.13 -20.69 14.10
C CYS A 163 23.67 -21.34 15.37
N GLY A 164 24.90 -20.99 15.74
CA GLY A 164 25.52 -21.26 17.03
C GLY A 164 25.39 -20.06 17.99
N HIS A 165 25.90 -20.19 19.22
CA HIS A 165 25.94 -19.07 20.18
C HIS A 165 27.05 -18.07 19.91
N ASP A 166 28.00 -18.42 19.03
CA ASP A 166 28.96 -17.50 18.44
C ASP A 166 28.31 -16.52 17.45
N ASP A 167 27.06 -16.76 17.05
CA ASP A 167 26.23 -15.89 16.21
C ASP A 167 25.20 -15.10 17.03
N ASP A 168 25.34 -15.00 18.36
CA ASP A 168 24.34 -14.32 19.19
C ASP A 168 24.34 -12.80 18.96
N ALA A 169 23.15 -12.23 18.73
CA ALA A 169 22.94 -10.83 18.46
C ALA A 169 22.93 -9.97 19.73
N GLY A 170 23.42 -8.73 19.59
CA GLY A 170 23.46 -7.74 20.66
C GLY A 170 23.10 -6.33 20.19
N VAL A 171 23.01 -5.39 21.13
CA VAL A 171 22.72 -3.98 20.84
C VAL A 171 23.52 -3.04 21.73
N VAL A 172 23.67 -1.80 21.24
CA VAL A 172 24.09 -0.64 22.04
C VAL A 172 22.99 0.40 21.95
N CYS A 173 22.29 0.65 23.05
CA CYS A 173 21.20 1.62 23.15
C CYS A 173 21.66 2.98 23.68
N SER A 174 20.85 4.00 23.46
CA SER A 174 21.02 5.35 24.00
C SER A 174 19.70 5.91 24.52
N SER A 175 19.75 6.65 25.61
CA SER A 175 18.61 7.39 26.17
C SER A 175 18.45 8.79 25.56
N THR A 176 19.21 9.11 24.51
CA THR A 176 19.08 10.35 23.75
C THR A 176 18.40 10.09 22.41
N ASP A 177 17.40 10.91 22.10
CA ASP A 177 16.78 10.91 20.78
C ASP A 177 17.78 11.30 19.69
N VAL A 178 17.61 10.73 18.51
CA VAL A 178 18.39 11.07 17.32
C VAL A 178 17.41 11.37 16.21
N ASP A 179 17.52 12.55 15.60
CA ASP A 179 16.74 12.87 14.42
C ASP A 179 17.22 12.05 13.21
N GLU A 180 16.53 10.93 12.92
CA GLU A 180 16.88 10.07 11.80
C GLU A 180 16.69 10.78 10.45
N CYS A 181 15.74 11.71 10.35
CA CYS A 181 15.47 12.49 9.15
C CYS A 181 16.64 13.41 8.81
N SER A 182 17.18 14.12 9.80
CA SER A 182 18.33 15.02 9.61
C SER A 182 19.65 14.28 9.34
N ARG A 183 19.76 13.02 9.82
CA ARG A 183 20.97 12.20 9.68
C ARG A 183 20.91 11.18 8.54
N ALA A 184 19.82 11.15 7.78
CA ALA A 184 19.56 10.14 6.74
C ALA A 184 19.72 8.69 7.25
N LEU A 185 19.24 8.43 8.48
CA LEU A 185 19.25 7.12 9.13
C LEU A 185 17.87 6.44 9.06
N HIS A 186 17.01 6.87 8.14
CA HIS A 186 15.67 6.34 7.91
C HIS A 186 15.61 5.55 6.59
N ASN A 187 14.60 4.71 6.46
CA ASN A 187 14.31 3.94 5.24
C ASN A 187 13.07 4.45 4.47
N CYS A 188 12.58 5.65 4.78
CA CYS A 188 11.47 6.25 4.04
C CYS A 188 11.73 6.27 2.52
N GLY A 189 10.71 5.92 1.73
CA GLY A 189 10.79 5.88 0.28
C GLY A 189 11.07 7.25 -0.37
N SER A 190 11.50 7.24 -1.62
CA SER A 190 11.79 8.48 -2.37
C SER A 190 10.57 9.39 -2.62
N LYS A 191 9.36 8.84 -2.47
CA LYS A 191 8.07 9.53 -2.62
C LYS A 191 7.37 9.77 -1.28
N SER A 192 8.14 9.85 -0.20
CA SER A 192 7.62 10.14 1.13
C SER A 192 8.45 11.20 1.84
N GLN A 193 7.86 11.72 2.90
CA GLN A 193 8.46 12.65 3.84
C GLN A 193 8.77 11.89 5.13
N CYS A 194 10.01 12.02 5.60
CA CYS A 194 10.42 11.57 6.92
C CYS A 194 9.96 12.59 7.99
N ILE A 195 9.43 12.08 9.10
CA ILE A 195 9.01 12.86 10.27
C ILE A 195 9.69 12.26 11.49
N ASN A 196 10.57 13.03 12.14
CA ASN A 196 11.23 12.57 13.35
C ASN A 196 10.23 12.44 14.50
N THR A 197 10.37 11.41 15.32
CA THR A 197 9.59 11.23 16.55
C THR A 197 10.54 10.90 17.70
N ILE A 198 10.12 11.11 18.95
CA ILE A 198 11.01 10.75 20.07
C ILE A 198 11.09 9.22 20.12
N GLY A 199 12.28 8.65 19.93
CA GLY A 199 12.46 7.20 19.99
C GLY A 199 12.43 6.46 18.64
N SER A 200 12.13 7.15 17.54
CA SER A 200 11.83 6.54 16.23
C SER A 200 11.68 7.61 15.15
N PHE A 201 11.37 7.21 13.92
CA PHE A 201 10.82 8.10 12.90
C PHE A 201 9.49 7.57 12.35
N SER A 202 8.83 8.37 11.53
CA SER A 202 7.68 7.95 10.74
C SER A 202 7.83 8.41 9.29
N CYS A 203 7.38 7.58 8.36
CA CYS A 203 7.39 7.89 6.94
C CYS A 203 5.96 8.15 6.48
N ARG A 204 5.73 9.28 5.82
CA ARG A 204 4.41 9.64 5.27
C ARG A 204 4.53 9.85 3.77
N CYS A 205 3.76 9.10 2.97
CA CYS A 205 3.75 9.29 1.52
C CYS A 205 3.39 10.74 1.17
N ASN A 206 4.03 11.26 0.12
CA ASN A 206 3.74 12.59 -0.40
C ASN A 206 2.31 12.64 -0.96
N HIS A 207 1.75 13.85 -1.11
CA HIS A 207 0.47 14.03 -1.79
C HIS A 207 0.46 13.37 -3.17
N GLY A 208 -0.66 12.73 -3.53
CA GLY A 208 -0.80 11.93 -4.76
C GLY A 208 -0.27 10.49 -4.64
N TYR A 209 0.22 10.08 -3.47
CA TYR A 209 0.71 8.72 -3.23
C TYR A 209 0.07 8.09 -2.00
N ILE A 210 -0.09 6.77 -2.03
CA ILE A 210 -0.60 5.95 -0.93
C ILE A 210 0.37 4.82 -0.59
N GLY A 211 0.41 4.38 0.66
CA GLY A 211 1.27 3.29 1.10
C GLY A 211 1.69 3.43 2.56
N ASN A 212 2.74 2.69 2.95
CA ASN A 212 3.26 2.68 4.32
C ASN A 212 4.40 3.69 4.55
N GLY A 213 4.66 4.58 3.60
CA GLY A 213 5.72 5.59 3.67
C GLY A 213 7.11 5.07 3.29
N VAL A 214 7.40 3.77 3.47
CA VAL A 214 8.59 3.12 2.92
C VAL A 214 8.36 2.81 1.43
N THR A 215 7.23 2.20 1.13
CA THR A 215 6.73 1.96 -0.21
C THR A 215 5.49 2.81 -0.43
N CYS A 216 5.56 3.70 -1.43
CA CYS A 216 4.46 4.56 -1.83
C CYS A 216 4.15 4.31 -3.30
N THR A 217 2.88 4.06 -3.60
CA THR A 217 2.37 3.87 -4.95
C THR A 217 1.51 5.05 -5.34
N ASP A 218 1.47 5.32 -6.63
CA ASP A 218 0.62 6.35 -7.23
C ASP A 218 -0.86 6.11 -6.87
N ILE A 219 -1.59 7.18 -6.57
CA ILE A 219 -3.05 7.13 -6.43
C ILE A 219 -3.62 7.40 -7.81
N ASP A 220 -4.32 6.43 -8.40
CA ASP A 220 -5.06 6.68 -9.63
C ASP A 220 -6.38 7.38 -9.30
N GLU A 221 -6.38 8.72 -9.35
CA GLU A 221 -7.57 9.51 -9.01
C GLU A 221 -8.73 9.27 -9.98
N CYS A 222 -8.42 8.96 -11.24
CA CYS A 222 -9.41 8.70 -12.28
C CYS A 222 -10.15 7.37 -12.04
N SER A 223 -9.41 6.31 -11.71
CA SER A 223 -9.99 4.99 -11.40
C SER A 223 -10.82 5.00 -10.12
N LEU A 224 -10.47 5.86 -9.16
CA LEU A 224 -11.19 6.03 -7.91
C LEU A 224 -12.33 7.05 -7.98
N SER A 225 -12.47 7.76 -9.11
CA SER A 225 -13.45 8.85 -9.29
C SER A 225 -13.38 9.91 -8.18
N ILE A 226 -12.16 10.22 -7.74
CA ILE A 226 -11.87 11.28 -6.74
C ILE A 226 -11.20 12.49 -7.40
N ASP A 227 -11.04 12.45 -8.72
CA ASP A 227 -10.60 13.59 -9.51
C ASP A 227 -11.60 14.76 -9.39
N ASN A 228 -11.10 15.97 -9.64
CA ASN A 228 -11.92 17.18 -9.65
C ASN A 228 -12.07 17.75 -11.07
N CYS A 229 -12.07 16.87 -12.08
CA CYS A 229 -12.16 17.31 -13.45
C CYS A 229 -13.51 17.98 -13.75
N PRO A 230 -13.51 19.07 -14.55
CA PRO A 230 -14.74 19.77 -14.89
C PRO A 230 -15.67 18.88 -15.71
N GLN A 231 -16.97 19.20 -15.71
CA GLN A 231 -17.93 18.54 -16.58
C GLN A 231 -17.51 18.66 -18.06
N ASN A 232 -17.76 17.62 -18.86
CA ASN A 232 -17.31 17.49 -20.25
C ASN A 232 -15.78 17.44 -20.39
N SER A 233 -15.13 16.74 -19.46
CA SER A 233 -13.71 16.41 -19.55
C SER A 233 -13.47 14.99 -19.09
N SER A 234 -12.39 14.42 -19.60
CA SER A 234 -11.87 13.11 -19.26
C SER A 234 -10.65 13.26 -18.36
N CYS A 235 -10.63 12.48 -17.28
CA CYS A 235 -9.48 12.38 -16.39
C CYS A 235 -8.39 11.51 -17.00
N ILE A 236 -7.13 11.93 -16.87
CA ILE A 236 -5.93 11.21 -17.31
C ILE A 236 -5.00 11.11 -16.10
N ASN A 237 -4.78 9.89 -15.61
CA ASN A 237 -3.91 9.65 -14.48
C ASN A 237 -2.45 9.94 -14.83
N THR A 238 -1.70 10.53 -13.91
CA THR A 238 -0.28 10.85 -14.06
C THR A 238 0.49 10.46 -12.81
N TYR A 239 1.81 10.35 -12.88
CA TYR A 239 2.56 9.91 -11.70
C TYR A 239 2.63 11.02 -10.63
N GLY A 240 1.91 10.81 -9.52
CA GLY A 240 1.76 11.68 -8.36
C GLY A 240 0.60 12.68 -8.45
N SER A 241 -0.24 12.60 -9.49
CA SER A 241 -1.39 13.49 -9.71
C SER A 241 -2.26 13.03 -10.87
N PHE A 242 -3.20 13.85 -11.33
CA PHE A 242 -3.95 13.64 -12.55
C PHE A 242 -4.03 14.92 -13.38
N SER A 243 -4.41 14.77 -14.64
CA SER A 243 -4.69 15.88 -15.54
C SER A 243 -6.07 15.71 -16.17
N CYS A 244 -6.75 16.82 -16.43
CA CYS A 244 -8.07 16.83 -17.05
C CYS A 244 -7.95 17.31 -18.49
N SER A 245 -8.53 16.57 -19.43
CA SER A 245 -8.60 16.97 -20.83
C SER A 245 -10.06 17.15 -21.24
N CYS A 246 -10.42 18.33 -21.76
CA CYS A 246 -11.78 18.56 -22.26
C CYS A 246 -12.13 17.56 -23.36
N ASP A 247 -13.37 17.07 -23.33
CA ASP A 247 -13.88 16.16 -24.35
C ASP A 247 -13.97 16.85 -25.72
N SER A 248 -13.99 16.07 -26.80
CA SER A 248 -14.10 16.63 -28.16
C SER A 248 -15.33 17.54 -28.29
N GLY A 249 -15.08 18.79 -28.70
CA GLY A 249 -16.08 19.85 -28.79
C GLY A 249 -16.15 20.80 -27.62
N TYR A 250 -15.25 20.66 -26.65
CA TYR A 250 -15.10 21.60 -25.54
C TYR A 250 -13.68 22.18 -25.50
N SER A 251 -13.55 23.39 -24.95
CA SER A 251 -12.28 24.09 -24.79
C SER A 251 -12.14 24.64 -23.37
N TRP A 252 -10.92 24.62 -22.85
CA TRP A 252 -10.64 24.98 -21.46
C TRP A 252 -10.64 26.50 -21.27
N ASN A 253 -11.63 27.02 -20.54
CA ASN A 253 -11.74 28.43 -20.17
C ASN A 253 -11.26 28.66 -18.72
N ARG A 254 -10.03 28.21 -18.40
CA ARG A 254 -9.33 28.33 -17.09
C ARG A 254 -9.98 27.66 -15.87
N THR A 255 -11.28 27.43 -15.88
CA THR A 255 -12.04 26.85 -14.76
C THR A 255 -13.02 25.77 -15.20
N ILE A 256 -13.49 25.80 -16.46
CA ILE A 256 -14.46 24.84 -16.99
C ILE A 256 -14.16 24.50 -18.45
N CYS A 257 -14.69 23.36 -18.92
CA CYS A 257 -14.72 22.99 -20.33
C CYS A 257 -16.00 23.56 -20.97
N GLU A 258 -15.85 24.59 -21.80
CA GLU A 258 -16.95 25.25 -22.50
C GLU A 258 -17.05 24.74 -23.93
N ALA A 259 -18.27 24.58 -24.44
CA ALA A 259 -18.48 24.15 -25.81
C ALA A 259 -17.78 25.11 -26.79
N ILE A 260 -17.13 24.54 -27.80
CA ILE A 260 -16.53 25.30 -28.89
C ILE A 260 -17.65 26.12 -29.55
N SER A 261 -17.45 27.43 -29.59
CA SER A 261 -18.44 28.37 -30.11
C SER A 261 -18.18 28.66 -31.58
N LEU A 262 -19.25 28.70 -32.36
CA LEU A 262 -19.21 29.08 -33.77
C LEU A 262 -19.80 30.46 -33.97
N ARG A 263 -19.32 31.17 -35.00
CA ARG A 263 -19.99 32.36 -35.53
C ARG A 263 -19.89 32.39 -37.05
N LEU A 264 -20.82 33.11 -37.67
CA LEU A 264 -20.73 33.47 -39.08
C LEU A 264 -20.24 34.92 -39.18
N GLN A 265 -19.15 35.13 -39.91
CA GLN A 265 -18.65 36.46 -40.26
C GLN A 265 -19.04 36.80 -41.70
N GLY A 266 -19.82 37.86 -41.85
CA GLY A 266 -20.35 38.29 -43.14
C GLY A 266 -21.07 39.63 -43.03
N PRO A 267 -21.57 40.16 -44.16
CA PRO A 267 -22.32 41.42 -44.16
C PRO A 267 -23.58 41.28 -43.29
N SER A 268 -23.86 42.29 -42.46
CA SER A 268 -25.03 42.30 -41.56
C SER A 268 -26.38 42.24 -42.28
N SER A 269 -26.40 42.49 -43.59
CA SER A 269 -27.58 42.38 -44.46
C SER A 269 -27.98 40.93 -44.78
N GLU A 270 -27.10 39.94 -44.55
CA GLU A 270 -27.31 38.54 -44.94
C GLU A 270 -27.32 37.60 -43.72
N ARG A 271 -28.40 37.64 -42.93
CA ARG A 271 -28.54 36.78 -41.75
C ARG A 271 -28.52 35.29 -42.16
N GLY A 272 -27.64 34.51 -41.53
CA GLY A 272 -27.50 33.07 -41.81
C GLY A 272 -26.51 32.74 -42.91
N LYS A 273 -25.77 33.73 -43.44
CA LYS A 273 -24.67 33.52 -44.39
C LYS A 273 -23.40 34.23 -43.93
N GLY A 274 -22.25 33.57 -44.08
CA GLY A 274 -20.95 34.13 -43.77
C GLY A 274 -19.88 33.05 -43.67
N ARG A 275 -18.63 33.47 -43.50
CA ARG A 275 -17.50 32.60 -43.19
C ARG A 275 -17.68 31.99 -41.80
N VAL A 276 -17.52 30.68 -41.68
CA VAL A 276 -17.58 29.99 -40.39
C VAL A 276 -16.29 30.25 -39.63
N GLU A 277 -16.41 30.75 -38.41
CA GLU A 277 -15.30 30.90 -37.49
C GLU A 277 -15.55 30.12 -36.20
N VAL A 278 -14.47 29.54 -35.69
CA VAL A 278 -14.43 28.67 -34.51
C VAL A 278 -13.68 29.38 -33.39
N PHE A 279 -14.27 29.45 -32.20
CA PHE A 279 -13.59 29.92 -31.00
C PHE A 279 -12.99 28.74 -30.25
N TYR A 280 -11.66 28.64 -30.27
CA TYR A 280 -10.93 27.55 -29.63
C TYR A 280 -9.67 28.08 -28.92
N ARG A 281 -9.40 27.58 -27.72
CA ARG A 281 -8.27 28.00 -26.86
C ARG A 281 -8.16 29.53 -26.67
N GLY A 282 -9.31 30.20 -26.55
CA GLY A 282 -9.37 31.65 -26.32
C GLY A 282 -9.18 32.52 -27.57
N GLN A 283 -9.14 31.95 -28.77
CA GLN A 283 -8.93 32.68 -30.03
C GLN A 283 -9.93 32.25 -31.11
N TRP A 284 -10.35 33.21 -31.94
CA TRP A 284 -11.12 32.92 -33.16
C TRP A 284 -10.19 32.47 -34.28
N GLY A 285 -10.64 31.48 -35.04
CA GLY A 285 -9.97 31.00 -36.24
C GLY A 285 -10.98 30.48 -37.26
N THR A 286 -10.48 29.97 -38.38
CA THR A 286 -11.28 29.56 -39.55
C THR A 286 -11.33 28.05 -39.70
N ILE A 287 -12.19 27.58 -40.61
CA ILE A 287 -12.26 26.18 -41.08
C ILE A 287 -11.76 26.16 -42.53
N CYS A 288 -10.95 25.17 -42.90
CA CYS A 288 -10.51 24.97 -44.28
C CYS A 288 -11.69 24.59 -45.19
N ASP A 289 -11.68 25.02 -46.45
CA ASP A 289 -12.71 24.65 -47.42
C ASP A 289 -12.39 23.36 -48.19
N ASP A 290 -11.24 22.74 -47.93
CA ASP A 290 -10.89 21.42 -48.44
C ASP A 290 -11.93 20.39 -47.96
N GLY A 291 -12.61 19.76 -48.91
CA GLY A 291 -13.67 18.77 -48.62
C GLY A 291 -15.01 19.35 -48.15
N TRP A 292 -15.14 20.67 -47.94
CA TRP A 292 -16.33 21.30 -47.34
C TRP A 292 -17.60 21.13 -48.18
N ASP A 293 -18.55 20.35 -47.67
CA ASP A 293 -19.80 19.99 -48.35
C ASP A 293 -21.08 20.40 -47.59
N ILE A 294 -22.24 20.04 -48.16
CA ILE A 294 -23.54 20.41 -47.59
C ILE A 294 -23.84 19.72 -46.26
N LYS A 295 -23.24 18.57 -45.97
CA LYS A 295 -23.37 17.86 -44.69
C LYS A 295 -22.59 18.59 -43.60
N ASP A 296 -21.39 19.08 -43.91
CA ASP A 296 -20.59 19.87 -42.97
C ASP A 296 -21.30 21.18 -42.62
N ALA A 297 -21.77 21.88 -43.67
CA ALA A 297 -22.55 23.10 -43.51
C ALA A 297 -23.84 22.83 -42.71
N ALA A 298 -24.52 21.69 -42.92
CA ALA A 298 -25.72 21.34 -42.19
C ALA A 298 -25.47 21.18 -40.69
N VAL A 299 -24.36 20.55 -40.30
CA VAL A 299 -23.95 20.43 -38.88
C VAL A 299 -23.69 21.82 -38.28
N VAL A 300 -22.94 22.68 -38.97
CA VAL A 300 -22.67 24.06 -38.50
C VAL A 300 -23.94 24.90 -38.37
N CYS A 301 -24.82 24.88 -39.37
CA CYS A 301 -26.08 25.60 -39.34
C CYS A 301 -26.94 25.16 -38.15
N ARG A 302 -27.05 23.86 -37.88
CA ARG A 302 -27.78 23.34 -36.71
C ARG A 302 -27.13 23.75 -35.40
N GLN A 303 -25.80 23.68 -35.29
CA GLN A 303 -25.07 24.10 -34.09
C GLN A 303 -25.28 25.60 -33.80
N LEU A 304 -25.44 26.43 -34.84
CA LEU A 304 -25.76 27.86 -34.72
C LEU A 304 -27.25 28.16 -34.48
N GLY A 305 -28.11 27.14 -34.39
CA GLY A 305 -29.53 27.27 -34.13
C GLY A 305 -30.42 27.46 -35.38
N TYR A 306 -29.88 27.26 -36.58
CA TYR A 306 -30.68 27.20 -37.82
C TYR A 306 -31.22 25.78 -38.06
N LEU A 307 -32.29 25.66 -38.84
CA LEU A 307 -32.93 24.36 -39.10
C LEU A 307 -32.07 23.43 -39.97
N ASN A 308 -31.47 23.95 -41.05
CA ASN A 308 -30.60 23.20 -41.95
C ASN A 308 -29.75 24.14 -42.82
N ALA A 309 -28.73 23.62 -43.51
CA ALA A 309 -27.98 24.35 -44.50
C ALA A 309 -28.70 24.40 -45.85
N PHE A 310 -28.65 25.56 -46.52
CA PHE A 310 -29.14 25.74 -47.88
C PHE A 310 -28.04 25.53 -48.93
N ALA A 311 -26.81 25.93 -48.60
CA ALA A 311 -25.65 25.81 -49.48
C ALA A 311 -24.37 25.70 -48.63
N ALA A 312 -23.35 25.02 -49.18
CA ALA A 312 -21.98 25.06 -48.67
C ALA A 312 -21.15 26.00 -49.57
N LEU A 313 -20.46 26.96 -48.95
CA LEU A 313 -19.70 28.00 -49.65
C LEU A 313 -18.20 27.76 -49.46
N GLY A 314 -17.44 27.65 -50.55
CA GLY A 314 -15.97 27.58 -50.52
C GLY A 314 -15.30 28.95 -50.40
N GLY A 315 -13.96 28.96 -50.30
CA GLY A 315 -13.14 30.12 -49.95
C GLY A 315 -13.33 31.35 -50.84
N SER A 316 -13.64 31.17 -52.13
CA SER A 316 -13.89 32.31 -53.04
C SER A 316 -15.25 32.99 -52.88
N SER A 317 -16.16 32.40 -52.09
CA SER A 317 -17.55 32.84 -51.94
C SER A 317 -17.81 33.66 -50.68
N VAL A 318 -16.84 33.72 -49.77
CA VAL A 318 -16.88 34.49 -48.53
C VAL A 318 -15.59 35.30 -48.39
N PRO A 319 -15.58 36.43 -47.65
CA PRO A 319 -14.35 37.19 -47.44
C PRO A 319 -13.27 36.33 -46.77
N ASP A 320 -12.00 36.64 -47.04
CA ASP A 320 -10.88 35.98 -46.37
C ASP A 320 -10.94 36.17 -44.86
N GLY A 321 -10.61 35.11 -44.14
CA GLY A 321 -10.44 35.15 -42.69
C GLY A 321 -9.05 35.61 -42.27
N SER A 322 -8.90 35.83 -40.96
CA SER A 322 -7.61 36.13 -40.34
C SER A 322 -7.42 35.21 -39.14
N GLY A 323 -6.17 34.80 -38.88
CA GLY A 323 -5.84 33.95 -37.73
C GLY A 323 -5.56 32.51 -38.13
N LYS A 324 -5.67 31.60 -37.16
CA LYS A 324 -5.35 30.17 -37.33
C LYS A 324 -6.51 29.43 -38.00
N ILE A 325 -6.20 28.42 -38.81
CA ILE A 325 -7.18 27.42 -39.27
C ILE A 325 -7.28 26.38 -38.14
N TRP A 326 -8.45 26.25 -37.51
CA TRP A 326 -8.65 25.39 -36.34
C TRP A 326 -9.13 24.00 -36.70
N LEU A 327 -9.82 23.85 -37.82
CA LEU A 327 -10.33 22.59 -38.34
C LEU A 327 -9.96 22.51 -39.82
N ASP A 328 -9.33 21.42 -40.20
CA ASP A 328 -8.94 21.10 -41.56
C ASP A 328 -9.58 19.78 -42.00
N ASP A 329 -9.83 19.61 -43.30
CA ASP A 329 -10.49 18.43 -43.88
C ASP A 329 -11.72 17.96 -43.08
N VAL A 330 -12.69 18.85 -42.83
CA VAL A 330 -13.90 18.49 -42.06
C VAL A 330 -14.78 17.57 -42.89
N GLU A 331 -15.07 16.37 -42.37
CA GLU A 331 -15.96 15.38 -42.97
C GLU A 331 -17.05 14.95 -41.98
N CYS A 332 -18.24 15.53 -42.14
CA CYS A 332 -19.44 15.20 -41.38
C CYS A 332 -20.34 14.19 -42.12
N ASN A 333 -20.96 13.27 -41.39
CA ASN A 333 -22.03 12.43 -41.91
C ASN A 333 -23.37 13.18 -42.01
N GLY A 334 -23.50 14.32 -41.32
CA GLY A 334 -24.64 15.22 -41.33
C GLY A 334 -25.60 15.01 -40.16
N SER A 335 -25.34 14.10 -39.23
CA SER A 335 -26.15 13.83 -38.03
C SER A 335 -25.49 14.27 -36.72
N GLU A 336 -24.25 14.75 -36.80
CA GLU A 336 -23.49 15.24 -35.66
C GLU A 336 -24.18 16.42 -34.99
N LEU A 337 -24.03 16.50 -33.66
CA LEU A 337 -24.58 17.58 -32.84
C LEU A 337 -23.78 18.88 -32.96
N ASN A 338 -22.48 18.78 -33.27
CA ASN A 338 -21.57 19.90 -33.44
C ASN A 338 -20.44 19.54 -34.41
N VAL A 339 -19.85 20.56 -35.04
CA VAL A 339 -18.82 20.39 -36.08
C VAL A 339 -17.56 19.69 -35.55
N SER A 340 -17.27 19.84 -34.26
CA SER A 340 -16.13 19.17 -33.61
C SER A 340 -16.30 17.66 -33.40
N LYS A 341 -17.51 17.10 -33.61
CA LYS A 341 -17.75 15.64 -33.62
C LYS A 341 -17.61 15.03 -35.02
N CYS A 342 -17.46 15.84 -36.05
CA CYS A 342 -17.11 15.35 -37.38
C CYS A 342 -15.65 14.88 -37.40
N VAL A 343 -15.27 14.11 -38.42
CA VAL A 343 -13.87 13.78 -38.65
C VAL A 343 -13.17 15.06 -39.16
N HIS A 344 -11.98 15.37 -38.64
CA HIS A 344 -11.16 16.52 -39.03
C HIS A 344 -9.71 16.30 -38.58
N ASN A 345 -8.79 17.05 -39.19
CA ASN A 345 -7.34 17.02 -38.92
C ASN A 345 -6.86 18.14 -37.98
#